data_AF-A0A957ZHP3-F1
#
_entry.id   AF-A0A957ZHP3-F1
#
_cell.length_a   1.000
_cell.length_b   1.000
_cell.length_c   1.000
_cell.angle_alpha   90.00
_cell.angle_beta   90.00
_cell.angle_gamma   90.00
#
_symmetry.space_group_name_H-M   'P 1'
#
loop_
_entity.id
_entity.type
_entity.pdbx_description
1 polymer ?
#
loop_
_entity_poly.entity_id
_entity_poly.type
_entity_poly.pdbx_seq_one_letter_code
_entity_poly.pdbx_strand_id
1 'polypeptide(L)'
;MSSGNPAPDQATGEAVASCPECGALHIDGLTCWEQLGAILAWEWQDPALQAQHFLTVASYNLQHPAQFTDAALAGLRALFVEHLEQGTGIAEVRRRVGSLAEGSRRVLKPERERRPVLRRWRLTVADVYQAGDSAGAAQRVRDWAESVREELSE
;
A
#
# COMPACT_ATOMS: atom_id res chain seq x y z
N MET A 1 53.92 18.66 25.11
CA MET A 1 53.31 18.83 23.78
C MET A 1 52.54 17.56 23.50
N SER A 2 51.23 17.60 23.71
CA SER A 2 50.34 16.43 23.61
C SER A 2 50.07 16.12 22.14
N SER A 3 50.50 14.95 21.68
CA SER A 3 50.04 14.39 20.41
C SER A 3 48.80 13.55 20.69
N GLY A 4 47.64 14.04 20.23
CA GLY A 4 46.36 13.37 20.38
C GLY A 4 46.27 12.11 19.51
N ASN A 5 45.71 11.05 20.10
CA ASN A 5 45.21 9.90 19.35
C ASN A 5 44.02 10.31 18.48
N PRO A 6 43.86 9.74 17.27
CA PRO A 6 42.62 9.87 16.51
C PRO A 6 41.51 9.06 17.18
N ALA A 7 40.31 9.64 17.25
CA ALA A 7 39.10 8.95 17.70
C ALA A 7 38.65 7.91 16.66
N PRO A 8 38.03 6.78 17.08
CA PRO A 8 37.49 5.81 16.16
C PRO A 8 36.14 6.26 15.58
N ASP A 9 36.02 5.98 14.29
CA ASP A 9 34.83 5.68 13.49
C ASP A 9 33.48 5.57 14.22
N GLN A 10 32.50 6.32 13.73
CA GLN A 10 31.07 6.10 13.97
C GLN A 10 30.34 6.34 12.64
N ALA A 11 30.46 5.40 11.71
CA ALA A 11 29.43 5.21 10.69
C ALA A 11 28.12 4.84 11.41
N THR A 12 27.31 5.85 11.74
CA THR A 12 25.92 5.65 12.16
C THR A 12 25.15 5.11 10.96
N GLY A 13 25.05 3.79 10.86
CA GLY A 13 24.09 3.14 9.99
C GLY A 13 22.70 3.55 10.46
N GLU A 14 22.13 4.56 9.81
CA GLU A 14 20.79 5.06 10.09
C GLU A 14 19.81 3.93 9.76
N ALA A 15 19.13 3.40 10.78
CA ALA A 15 18.19 2.31 10.59
C ALA A 15 17.08 2.80 9.65
N VAL A 16 16.97 2.17 8.47
CA VAL A 16 15.92 2.50 7.50
C VAL A 16 14.58 2.19 8.15
N ALA A 17 13.81 3.24 8.44
CA ALA A 17 12.49 3.08 9.04
C ALA A 17 11.58 2.30 8.07
N SER A 18 10.81 1.36 8.61
CA SER A 18 9.88 0.52 7.85
C SER A 18 8.48 0.51 8.47
N CYS A 19 7.46 0.36 7.64
CA CYS A 19 6.08 0.26 8.06
C CYS A 19 5.87 -0.93 9.01
N PRO A 20 5.22 -0.73 10.17
CA PRO A 20 4.96 -1.81 11.13
C PRO A 20 3.85 -2.77 10.69
N GLU A 21 3.22 -2.54 9.53
CA GLU A 21 2.11 -3.34 9.04
C GLU A 21 2.45 -4.13 7.78
N CYS A 22 2.97 -3.47 6.73
CA CYS A 22 3.32 -4.12 5.47
C CYS A 22 4.83 -4.36 5.28
N GLY A 23 5.68 -3.77 6.13
CA GLY A 23 7.14 -3.87 6.03
C GLY A 23 7.78 -2.96 4.98
N ALA A 24 7.03 -2.13 4.26
CA ALA A 24 7.56 -1.20 3.28
C ALA A 24 8.58 -0.22 3.89
N LEU A 25 9.62 0.13 3.15
CA LEU A 25 10.59 1.13 3.59
C LEU A 25 10.00 2.55 3.50
N HIS A 26 10.43 3.42 4.40
CA HIS A 26 10.20 4.85 4.27
C HIS A 26 11.23 5.41 3.28
N ILE A 27 10.76 5.75 2.07
CA ILE A 27 11.60 6.31 1.01
C ILE A 27 11.56 7.83 1.10
N ASP A 28 12.72 8.49 1.08
CA ASP A 28 12.85 9.95 1.23
C ASP A 28 12.18 10.49 2.51
N GLY A 29 12.15 9.67 3.57
CA GLY A 29 11.47 9.99 4.83
C GLY A 29 9.94 9.88 4.78
N LEU A 30 9.35 9.51 3.64
CA LEU A 30 7.91 9.39 3.47
C LEU A 30 7.38 8.05 4.00
N THR A 31 6.31 8.12 4.78
CA THR A 31 5.54 6.95 5.23
C THR A 31 4.75 6.32 4.08
N CYS A 32 4.20 5.12 4.28
CA CYS A 32 3.33 4.46 3.31
C CYS A 32 2.14 5.35 2.87
N TRP A 33 1.59 6.14 3.79
CA TRP A 33 0.46 7.04 3.51
C TRP A 33 0.87 8.19 2.58
N GLU A 34 2.05 8.78 2.81
CA GLU A 34 2.56 9.87 1.97
C GLU A 34 3.00 9.37 0.60
N GLN A 35 3.64 8.19 0.53
CA GLN A 35 3.98 7.53 -0.73
C GLN A 35 2.71 7.21 -1.54
N LEU A 36 1.66 6.69 -0.91
CA LEU A 36 0.35 6.50 -1.54
C LEU A 36 -0.20 7.85 -2.07
N GLY A 37 -0.14 8.90 -1.25
CA GLY A 37 -0.59 10.23 -1.66
C GLY A 37 0.12 10.76 -2.90
N ALA A 38 1.44 10.53 -3.01
CA ALA A 38 2.20 10.89 -4.19
C ALA A 38 1.77 10.10 -5.45
N ILE A 39 1.55 8.79 -5.32
CA ILE A 39 1.06 7.93 -6.41
C ILE A 39 -0.33 8.40 -6.88
N LEU A 40 -1.24 8.69 -5.94
CA LEU A 40 -2.57 9.21 -6.27
C LEU A 40 -2.51 10.59 -6.94
N ALA A 41 -1.50 11.42 -6.63
CA ALA A 41 -1.30 12.69 -7.32
C ALA A 41 -0.84 12.48 -8.78
N TRP A 42 -0.04 11.45 -9.06
CA TRP A 42 0.39 11.11 -10.41
C TRP A 42 -0.77 10.65 -11.30
N GLU A 43 -1.79 10.00 -10.74
CA GLU A 43 -2.99 9.56 -11.48
C GLU A 43 -3.69 10.71 -12.22
N TRP A 44 -3.56 11.96 -11.77
CA TRP A 44 -4.12 13.10 -12.49
C TRP A 44 -3.44 13.30 -13.86
N GLN A 45 -2.15 13.02 -13.95
CA GLN A 45 -1.33 13.33 -15.13
C GLN A 45 -1.10 12.10 -16.03
N ASP A 46 -1.37 10.90 -15.53
CA ASP A 46 -1.19 9.64 -16.24
C ASP A 46 -2.50 8.83 -16.31
N PRO A 47 -3.22 8.85 -17.45
CA PRO A 47 -4.44 8.07 -17.63
C PRO A 47 -4.23 6.55 -17.50
N ALA A 48 -3.04 6.02 -17.83
CA ALA A 48 -2.76 4.60 -17.70
C ALA A 48 -2.64 4.19 -16.23
N LEU A 49 -2.06 5.07 -15.39
CA LEU A 49 -2.02 4.91 -13.93
C LEU A 49 -3.41 5.13 -13.31
N GLN A 50 -4.15 6.15 -13.75
CA GLN A 50 -5.52 6.40 -13.32
C GLN A 50 -6.43 5.19 -13.53
N ALA A 51 -6.27 4.47 -14.65
CA ALA A 51 -7.00 3.25 -14.91
C ALA A 51 -6.73 2.14 -13.87
N GLN A 52 -5.60 2.20 -13.15
CA GLN A 52 -5.23 1.28 -12.07
C GLN A 52 -5.65 1.74 -10.68
N HIS A 53 -6.36 2.87 -10.53
CA HIS A 53 -6.72 3.45 -9.23
C HIS A 53 -7.29 2.43 -8.24
N PHE A 54 -8.19 1.55 -8.70
CA PHE A 54 -8.75 0.51 -7.84
C PHE A 54 -7.68 -0.46 -7.32
N LEU A 55 -6.74 -0.89 -8.16
CA LEU A 55 -5.61 -1.73 -7.76
C LEU A 55 -4.70 -1.01 -6.77
N THR A 56 -4.42 0.28 -6.98
CA THR A 56 -3.63 1.12 -6.07
C THR A 56 -4.24 1.11 -4.65
N VAL A 57 -5.52 1.47 -4.53
CA VAL A 57 -6.21 1.60 -3.25
C VAL A 57 -6.47 0.23 -2.60
N ALA A 58 -6.85 -0.78 -3.38
CA ALA A 58 -7.13 -2.11 -2.87
C ALA A 58 -5.87 -2.79 -2.34
N SER A 59 -4.77 -2.76 -3.10
CA SER A 59 -3.47 -3.33 -2.66
C SER A 59 -3.00 -2.65 -1.38
N TYR A 60 -3.09 -1.32 -1.31
CA TYR A 60 -2.74 -0.59 -0.09
C TYR A 60 -3.54 -1.06 1.12
N ASN A 61 -4.87 -1.09 1.02
CA ASN A 61 -5.74 -1.44 2.14
C ASN A 61 -5.62 -2.92 2.57
N LEU A 62 -5.34 -3.83 1.62
CA LEU A 62 -5.11 -5.24 1.91
C LEU A 62 -3.77 -5.46 2.63
N GLN A 63 -2.78 -4.61 2.39
CA GLN A 63 -1.51 -4.58 3.12
C GLN A 63 -1.59 -3.80 4.45
N HIS A 64 -2.61 -2.94 4.63
CA HIS A 64 -2.85 -2.14 5.83
C HIS A 64 -4.23 -2.43 6.48
N PRO A 65 -4.51 -3.68 6.88
CA PRO A 65 -5.84 -4.10 7.34
C PRO A 65 -6.30 -3.53 8.69
N ALA A 66 -5.41 -2.99 9.54
CA ALA A 66 -5.69 -2.66 10.94
C ALA A 66 -6.83 -1.66 11.13
N GLN A 67 -7.07 -0.80 10.13
CA GLN A 67 -8.12 0.20 10.19
C GLN A 67 -9.51 -0.36 9.84
N PHE A 68 -9.58 -1.49 9.14
CA PHE A 68 -10.81 -2.00 8.53
C PHE A 68 -11.40 -3.17 9.31
N THR A 69 -12.72 -3.28 9.28
CA THR A 69 -13.41 -4.47 9.80
C THR A 69 -13.11 -5.67 8.92
N ASP A 70 -13.12 -6.87 9.50
CA ASP A 70 -12.79 -8.10 8.77
C ASP A 70 -13.79 -8.35 7.63
N ALA A 71 -15.05 -7.97 7.82
CA ALA A 71 -16.08 -8.01 6.79
C ALA A 71 -15.77 -7.06 5.61
N ALA A 72 -15.29 -5.84 5.89
CA ALA A 72 -14.90 -4.90 4.84
C ALA A 72 -13.68 -5.42 4.06
N LEU A 73 -12.68 -5.97 4.75
CA LEU A 73 -11.50 -6.57 4.11
C LEU A 73 -11.85 -7.79 3.28
N ALA A 74 -12.74 -8.66 3.77
CA ALA A 74 -13.21 -9.82 3.01
C ALA A 74 -13.92 -9.40 1.72
N GLY A 75 -14.78 -8.37 1.78
CA GLY A 75 -15.43 -7.80 0.61
C GLY A 75 -14.45 -7.17 -0.38
N LEU A 76 -13.48 -6.39 0.13
CA LEU A 76 -12.43 -5.78 -0.70
C LEU A 76 -11.58 -6.85 -1.39
N ARG A 77 -11.16 -7.89 -0.65
CA ARG A 77 -10.39 -9.02 -1.18
C ARG A 77 -11.15 -9.72 -2.30
N ALA A 78 -12.44 -10.00 -2.12
CA ALA A 78 -13.25 -10.66 -3.15
C ALA A 78 -13.32 -9.82 -4.44
N LEU A 79 -13.62 -8.53 -4.33
CA LEU A 79 -13.66 -7.62 -5.48
C LEU A 79 -12.29 -7.45 -6.15
N PHE A 80 -11.23 -7.41 -5.36
CA PHE A 80 -9.85 -7.30 -5.85
C PHE A 80 -9.46 -8.51 -6.70
N VAL A 81 -9.67 -9.72 -6.20
CA VAL A 81 -9.40 -10.97 -6.93
C VAL A 81 -10.27 -11.07 -8.18
N GLU A 82 -11.58 -10.78 -8.06
CA GLU A 82 -12.51 -10.80 -9.20
C GLU A 82 -12.08 -9.83 -10.31
N HIS A 83 -11.69 -8.61 -9.94
CA HIS A 83 -11.23 -7.61 -10.91
C HIS A 83 -9.96 -8.05 -11.64
N LEU A 84 -8.98 -8.60 -10.92
CA LEU A 84 -7.72 -9.07 -11.51
C LEU A 84 -7.91 -10.29 -12.42
N GLU A 85 -8.71 -11.26 -12.01
CA GLU A 85 -8.84 -12.55 -12.72
C GLU A 85 -9.87 -12.51 -13.85
N GLN A 86 -10.97 -11.78 -13.65
CA GLN A 86 -12.13 -11.80 -14.55
C GLN A 86 -12.27 -10.50 -15.34
N GLY A 87 -11.45 -9.49 -15.05
CA GLY A 87 -11.52 -8.19 -15.71
C GLY A 87 -12.83 -7.44 -15.42
N THR A 88 -13.48 -7.71 -14.28
CA THR A 88 -14.73 -7.05 -13.91
C THR A 88 -14.57 -5.53 -13.98
N GLY A 89 -15.36 -4.87 -14.83
CA GLY A 89 -15.20 -3.45 -15.11
C GLY A 89 -15.33 -2.58 -13.86
N ILE A 90 -14.55 -1.50 -13.78
CA ILE A 90 -14.50 -0.58 -12.63
C ILE A 90 -15.88 0.01 -12.26
N ALA A 91 -16.76 0.21 -13.24
CA ALA A 91 -18.13 0.67 -12.99
C ALA A 91 -18.93 -0.33 -12.12
N GLU A 92 -18.72 -1.63 -12.32
CA GLU A 92 -19.38 -2.68 -11.55
C GLU A 92 -18.75 -2.80 -10.16
N VAL A 93 -17.43 -2.72 -10.06
CA VAL A 93 -16.73 -2.64 -8.76
C VAL A 93 -17.27 -1.48 -7.92
N ARG A 94 -17.37 -0.28 -8.49
CA ARG A 94 -17.90 0.91 -7.80
C ARG A 94 -19.34 0.71 -7.32
N ARG A 95 -20.21 0.13 -8.15
CA ARG A 95 -21.60 -0.17 -7.78
C ARG A 95 -21.65 -1.07 -6.53
N ARG A 96 -20.85 -2.14 -6.53
CA ARG A 96 -20.81 -3.12 -5.42
C ARG A 96 -20.21 -2.53 -4.15
N VAL A 97 -19.13 -1.75 -4.26
CA VAL A 97 -18.56 -1.02 -3.12
C VAL A 97 -19.60 -0.07 -2.51
N GLY A 98 -20.34 0.67 -3.35
CA GLY A 98 -21.44 1.53 -2.92
C GLY A 98 -22.49 0.76 -2.12
N SER A 99 -22.97 -0.36 -2.65
CA SER A 99 -23.96 -1.21 -1.96
C SER A 99 -23.46 -1.82 -0.65
N LEU A 100 -22.16 -2.14 -0.54
CA LEU A 100 -21.55 -2.62 0.72
C LEU A 100 -21.44 -1.52 1.77
N ALA A 101 -21.25 -0.27 1.34
CA ALA A 101 -21.16 0.90 2.20
C ALA A 101 -22.55 1.48 2.59
N GLU A 102 -23.59 1.24 1.79
CA GLU A 102 -24.96 1.74 1.98
C GLU A 102 -25.77 1.06 3.11
N GLY A 103 -25.11 0.36 4.04
CA GLY A 103 -25.75 -0.23 5.22
C GLY A 103 -25.21 0.32 6.55
N SER A 104 -25.82 -0.08 7.67
CA SER A 104 -25.30 0.21 9.02
C SER A 104 -23.98 -0.51 9.36
N ARG A 105 -23.35 -1.18 8.39
CA ARG A 105 -22.08 -1.90 8.58
C ARG A 105 -20.94 -0.90 8.64
N ARG A 106 -20.21 -0.92 9.75
CA ARG A 106 -18.98 -0.13 9.89
C ARG A 106 -17.88 -0.70 8.99
N VAL A 107 -17.33 0.14 8.13
CA VAL A 107 -16.14 -0.17 7.33
C VAL A 107 -14.87 -0.09 8.18
N LEU A 108 -14.81 0.90 9.08
CA LEU A 108 -13.66 1.11 9.96
C LEU A 108 -13.86 0.51 11.35
N LYS A 109 -12.78 -0.05 11.89
CA LYS A 109 -12.65 -0.39 13.31
C LYS A 109 -12.56 0.90 14.16
N PRO A 110 -13.14 0.93 15.37
CA PRO A 110 -12.85 1.97 16.36
C PRO A 110 -11.35 2.11 16.58
N GLU A 111 -10.84 3.34 16.75
CA GLU A 111 -9.39 3.59 16.88
C GLU A 111 -8.73 2.74 17.97
N ARG A 112 -9.40 2.61 19.12
CA ARG A 112 -8.93 1.78 20.25
C ARG A 112 -8.75 0.29 19.93
N GLU A 113 -9.37 -0.21 18.86
CA GLU A 113 -9.31 -1.61 18.40
C GLU A 113 -8.32 -1.79 17.25
N ARG A 114 -7.80 -0.71 16.65
CA ARG A 114 -6.82 -0.79 15.56
C ARG A 114 -5.49 -1.28 16.12
N ARG A 115 -4.99 -2.39 15.58
CA ARG A 115 -3.72 -3.00 15.96
C ARG A 115 -2.98 -3.38 14.68
N PRO A 116 -2.01 -2.58 14.22
CA PRO A 116 -1.11 -2.98 13.15
C PRO A 116 -0.40 -4.28 13.52
N VAL A 117 -0.39 -5.22 12.59
CA VAL A 117 0.34 -6.48 12.72
C VAL A 117 1.25 -6.59 11.52
N LEU A 118 2.56 -6.70 11.77
CA LEU A 118 3.54 -6.78 10.70
C LEU A 118 3.37 -8.08 9.92
N ARG A 119 3.00 -7.94 8.65
CA ARG A 119 3.20 -8.93 7.60
C ARG A 119 4.17 -8.34 6.58
N ARG A 120 5.27 -9.03 6.30
CA ARG A 120 6.18 -8.61 5.22
C ARG A 120 5.62 -9.11 3.90
N TRP A 121 5.42 -8.19 2.97
CA TRP A 121 4.99 -8.49 1.61
C TRP A 121 6.17 -8.42 0.65
N ARG A 122 6.10 -9.14 -0.47
CA ARG A 122 7.19 -9.13 -1.48
C ARG A 122 7.30 -7.79 -2.20
N LEU A 123 6.15 -7.23 -2.58
CA LEU A 123 6.03 -5.88 -3.14
C LEU A 123 5.10 -5.05 -2.26
N THR A 124 5.40 -3.77 -2.14
CA THR A 124 4.70 -2.79 -1.31
C THR A 124 4.49 -1.48 -2.04
N VAL A 125 3.82 -0.51 -1.40
CA VAL A 125 3.68 0.85 -1.93
C VAL A 125 5.04 1.51 -2.25
N ALA A 126 6.12 1.15 -1.53
CA ALA A 126 7.46 1.67 -1.79
C ALA A 126 8.03 1.22 -3.14
N ASP A 127 7.69 0.00 -3.57
CA ASP A 127 8.09 -0.54 -4.86
C ASP A 127 7.35 0.12 -6.02
N VAL A 128 6.18 0.72 -5.76
CA VAL A 128 5.47 1.57 -6.74
C VAL A 128 6.03 2.99 -6.74
N TYR A 129 6.30 3.55 -5.56
CA TYR A 129 6.75 4.93 -5.40
C TYR A 129 8.18 5.17 -5.93
N GLN A 130 9.12 4.23 -5.75
CA GLN A 130 10.49 4.28 -6.26
C GLN A 130 11.17 5.66 -6.19
N ALA A 131 11.24 6.24 -4.99
CA ALA A 131 11.87 7.55 -4.74
C ALA A 131 11.33 8.68 -5.64
N GLY A 132 10.02 8.65 -5.89
CA GLY A 132 9.32 9.69 -6.65
C GLY A 132 9.34 9.51 -8.16
N ASP A 133 9.88 8.41 -8.69
CA ASP A 133 9.84 8.14 -10.13
C ASP A 133 8.42 7.77 -10.56
N SER A 134 7.71 8.69 -11.22
CA SER A 134 6.36 8.43 -11.74
C SER A 134 6.38 7.62 -13.05
N ALA A 135 7.51 7.53 -13.75
CA ALA A 135 7.58 6.83 -15.02
C ALA A 135 7.35 5.33 -14.80
N GLY A 136 6.41 4.75 -15.55
CA GLY A 136 6.09 3.32 -15.44
C GLY A 136 5.30 2.93 -14.18
N ALA A 137 4.84 3.88 -13.37
CA ALA A 137 4.06 3.60 -12.15
C ALA A 137 2.84 2.71 -12.42
N ALA A 138 2.18 2.87 -13.57
CA ALA A 138 1.04 2.04 -13.96
C ALA A 138 1.39 0.54 -14.04
N GLN A 139 2.59 0.21 -14.54
CA GLN A 139 3.05 -1.19 -14.56
C GLN A 139 3.38 -1.67 -13.16
N ARG A 140 4.07 -0.85 -12.36
CA ARG A 140 4.41 -1.23 -10.98
C ARG A 140 3.19 -1.45 -10.10
N VAL A 141 2.09 -0.71 -10.31
CA VAL A 141 0.80 -0.98 -9.64
C VAL A 141 0.24 -2.35 -10.03
N ARG A 142 0.34 -2.74 -11.31
CA ARG A 142 -0.10 -4.08 -11.76
C ARG A 142 0.74 -5.18 -11.12
N ASP A 143 2.07 -5.05 -11.17
CA ASP A 143 3.00 -6.01 -10.58
C ASP A 143 2.76 -6.14 -9.06
N TRP A 144 2.57 -5.01 -8.38
CA TRP A 144 2.24 -4.99 -6.95
C TRP A 144 0.92 -5.70 -6.65
N ALA A 145 -0.13 -5.44 -7.44
CA ALA A 145 -1.42 -6.07 -7.26
C ALA A 145 -1.38 -7.59 -7.50
N GLU A 146 -0.65 -8.04 -8.52
CA GLU A 146 -0.41 -9.45 -8.78
C GLU A 146 0.31 -10.12 -7.60
N SER A 147 1.37 -9.50 -7.08
CA SER A 147 2.09 -10.00 -5.90
C SER A 147 1.16 -10.13 -4.68
N VAL A 148 0.33 -9.11 -4.43
CA VAL A 148 -0.65 -9.15 -3.34
C VAL A 148 -1.63 -10.31 -3.53
N ARG A 149 -2.15 -10.52 -4.74
CA ARG A 149 -3.10 -11.61 -5.04
C ARG A 149 -2.49 -12.98 -4.76
N GLU A 150 -1.26 -13.20 -5.20
CA GLU A 150 -0.55 -14.47 -4.96
C GLU A 150 -0.38 -14.74 -3.46
N GLU A 151 0.06 -13.73 -2.71
CA GLU A 151 0.32 -13.84 -1.27
C GLU A 151 -0.98 -13.93 -0.44
N LEU A 152 -2.13 -13.50 -0.96
CA LEU A 152 -3.42 -13.72 -0.27
C LEU A 152 -3.85 -15.18 -0.26
N SER A 153 -3.33 -16.01 -1.18
CA SER A 153 -3.73 -17.42 -1.35
C SER A 153 -2.91 -18.38 -0.48
N GLU A 154 -1.88 -17.87 0.20
CA GLU A 154 -1.01 -18.58 1.16
C GLU A 154 -1.56 -18.49 2.60
#